data_AF-A0A8S0YY72-F1
#
_entry.id   AF-A0A8S0YY72-F1
#
_cell.length_a   1.000
_cell.length_b   1.000
_cell.length_c   1.000
_cell.angle_alpha   90.00
_cell.angle_beta   90.00
_cell.angle_gamma   90.00
#
_symmetry.space_group_name_H-M   'P 1'
#
loop_
_entity.id
_entity.type
_entity.pdbx_description
1 polymer ?
#
loop_
_entity_poly.entity_id
_entity_poly.type
_entity_poly.pdbx_seq_one_letter_code
_entity_poly.pdbx_strand_id
1 'polypeptide(L)'
;MSLAKKIGYNPLWFCITAGFSASYCFLLPVGTPGNLVAQGAAKIPTKKMIKAGVGPTISTILVSWFAFCFWCPIMWPAVYTLPETAAE
;
A
#
# COMPACT_ATOMS: atom_id res chain seq x y z
N MET A 1 4.94 4.17 -13.60
CA MET A 1 4.72 3.33 -14.81
C MET A 1 5.90 3.30 -15.76
N SER A 2 6.54 4.43 -16.10
CA SER A 2 7.68 4.46 -17.04
C SER A 2 8.87 3.58 -16.61
N LEU A 3 9.14 3.46 -15.30
CA LEU A 3 10.18 2.57 -14.77
C LEU A 3 9.85 1.09 -14.99
N ALA A 4 8.60 0.67 -14.76
CA ALA A 4 8.17 -0.73 -14.94
C ALA A 4 8.29 -1.17 -16.40
N LYS A 5 7.97 -0.28 -17.36
CA LYS A 5 8.17 -0.51 -18.80
C LYS A 5 9.65 -0.76 -19.14
N LYS A 6 10.59 -0.01 -18.55
CA LYS A 6 12.03 -0.19 -18.78
C LYS A 6 12.60 -1.49 -18.22
N ILE A 7 12.02 -2.01 -17.14
CA ILE A 7 12.47 -3.24 -16.47
C ILE A 7 11.78 -4.48 -17.08
N GLY A 8 10.82 -4.29 -18.00
CA GLY A 8 10.11 -5.40 -18.65
C GLY A 8 9.09 -6.09 -17.74
N TYR A 9 8.65 -5.42 -16.67
CA TYR A 9 7.62 -5.94 -15.77
C TYR A 9 6.29 -5.24 -16.03
N ASN A 10 5.18 -5.98 -15.88
CA ASN A 10 3.85 -5.42 -16.04
C ASN A 10 3.63 -4.27 -15.01
N PRO A 11 3.35 -3.03 -15.45
CA PRO A 11 3.15 -1.89 -14.56
C PRO A 11 1.97 -2.07 -13.59
N LEU A 12 1.04 -2.97 -13.91
CA LEU A 12 -0.13 -3.26 -13.07
C LEU A 12 0.27 -3.75 -11.67
N TRP A 13 1.33 -4.57 -11.56
CA TRP A 13 1.86 -5.03 -10.27
C TRP A 13 2.15 -3.87 -9.33
N PHE A 14 2.92 -2.89 -9.80
CA PHE A 14 3.35 -1.75 -9.01
C PHE A 14 2.19 -0.82 -8.65
N CYS A 15 1.22 -0.66 -9.56
CA CYS A 15 0.04 0.16 -9.30
C CYS A 15 -0.86 -0.45 -8.24
N ILE A 16 -1.08 -1.77 -8.27
CA ILE A 16 -1.88 -2.45 -7.26
C ILE A 16 -1.18 -2.38 -5.90
N THR A 17 0.12 -2.70 -5.83
CA THR A 17 0.87 -2.63 -4.58
C THR A 17 0.96 -1.21 -4.02
N ALA A 18 1.17 -0.21 -4.89
CA ALA A 18 1.24 1.19 -4.47
C ALA A 18 -0.12 1.71 -3.98
N GLY A 19 -1.21 1.44 -4.72
CA GLY A 19 -2.56 1.83 -4.34
C GLY A 19 -2.97 1.22 -3.00
N PHE A 20 -2.72 -0.08 -2.83
CA PHE A 20 -3.02 -0.78 -1.57
C PHE A 20 -2.21 -0.20 -0.41
N SER A 21 -0.91 0.02 -0.60
CA SER A 21 -0.06 0.60 0.45
C SER A 21 -0.46 2.02 0.84
N ALA A 22 -0.93 2.84 -0.11
CA ALA A 22 -1.36 4.22 0.14
C ALA A 22 -2.62 4.30 1.02
N SER A 23 -3.46 3.27 1.04
CA SER A 23 -4.66 3.22 1.89
C SER A 23 -4.35 3.05 3.38
N TYR A 24 -3.18 2.52 3.75
CA TYR A 24 -2.82 2.18 5.12
C TYR A 24 -1.86 3.20 5.75
N CYS A 25 -2.39 4.38 6.11
CA CYS A 25 -1.63 5.43 6.78
C CYS A 25 -1.97 5.52 8.28
N PHE A 26 -1.15 4.90 9.14
CA PHE A 26 -1.40 4.81 10.59
C PHE A 26 -0.48 5.69 11.46
N LEU A 27 0.68 6.13 10.96
CA LEU A 27 1.67 6.85 11.78
C LEU A 27 1.27 8.30 12.04
N LEU A 28 0.66 8.95 11.06
CA LEU A 28 0.36 10.37 11.12
C LEU A 28 -1.13 10.56 11.36
N PRO A 29 -1.51 11.52 12.24
CA PRO A 29 -2.90 11.82 12.47
C PRO A 29 -3.59 12.27 11.19
N VAL A 30 -2.98 13.21 10.46
CA VAL A 30 -3.49 13.77 9.20
C VAL A 30 -3.57 12.79 8.04
N GLY A 31 -3.08 11.56 8.20
CA GLY A 31 -3.05 10.56 7.14
C GLY A 31 -4.43 10.05 6.73
N THR A 32 -5.38 10.01 7.67
CA THR A 32 -6.76 9.59 7.42
C THR A 32 -7.72 10.32 8.38
N PRO A 33 -8.96 10.64 7.96
CA PRO A 33 -9.91 11.37 8.80
C PRO A 33 -10.23 10.64 10.11
N GLY A 34 -10.25 9.31 10.13
CA GLY A 34 -10.48 8.53 11.35
C GLY A 34 -9.38 8.70 12.41
N ASN A 35 -8.12 8.76 11.98
CA ASN A 35 -6.97 8.92 12.89
C ASN A 35 -6.94 10.33 13.50
N LEU A 36 -7.30 11.36 12.72
CA LEU A 36 -7.51 12.73 13.21
C LEU A 36 -8.61 12.84 14.26
N VAL A 37 -9.76 12.19 14.03
CA VAL A 37 -10.90 12.22 14.96
C VAL A 37 -10.50 11.59 16.31
N ALA A 38 -9.81 10.45 16.29
CA ALA A 38 -9.31 9.81 17.51
C ALA A 38 -8.30 10.69 18.26
N GLN A 39 -7.40 11.36 17.53
CA GLN A 39 -6.44 12.29 18.13
C GLN A 39 -7.15 13.49 18.79
N GLY A 40 -8.15 14.08 18.12
CA GLY A 40 -8.91 15.21 18.61
C GLY A 40 -9.76 14.88 19.85
N ALA A 41 -10.39 13.70 19.86
CA ALA A 41 -11.22 13.24 20.97
C ALA A 41 -10.39 12.96 22.25
N ALA A 42 -9.25 12.29 22.11
CA ALA A 42 -8.41 11.89 23.24
C ALA A 42 -7.22 12.82 23.53
N LYS A 43 -7.09 13.94 22.79
CA LYS A 43 -5.99 14.93 22.86
C LYS A 43 -4.60 14.26 22.89
N ILE A 44 -4.41 13.23 22.07
CA ILE A 44 -3.19 12.41 22.08
C ILE A 44 -2.05 13.20 21.42
N PRO A 45 -0.89 13.36 22.08
CA PRO A 45 0.26 14.01 21.47
C PRO A 45 0.77 13.21 20.27
N THR A 46 1.06 13.90 19.15
CA THR A 46 1.46 13.30 17.86
C THR A 46 2.60 12.29 18.00
N LYS A 47 3.57 12.55 18.89
CA LYS A 47 4.71 11.64 19.14
C LYS A 47 4.27 10.26 19.67
N LYS A 48 3.24 10.21 20.53
CA LYS A 48 2.73 8.93 21.05
C LYS A 48 1.94 8.17 19.99
N MET A 49 1.25 8.90 19.13
CA MET A 49 0.47 8.36 18.03
C MET A 49 1.34 7.73 16.95
N ILE A 50 2.47 8.36 16.61
CA ILE A 50 3.48 7.78 15.72
C ILE A 50 3.98 6.44 16.28
N LYS A 51 4.36 6.41 17.57
CA LYS A 51 4.86 5.18 18.21
C LYS A 51 3.79 4.08 18.24
N ALA A 52 2.52 4.44 18.46
CA ALA A 52 1.40 3.52 18.40
C ALA A 52 1.13 3.02 16.96
N GLY A 53 1.32 3.88 15.95
CA GLY A 53 1.10 3.57 14.54
C GLY A 53 2.16 2.66 13.90
N VAL A 54 3.37 2.55 14.48
CA VAL A 54 4.42 1.65 13.97
C VAL A 54 3.98 0.19 14.00
N GLY A 55 3.31 -0.25 15.07
CA GLY A 55 2.82 -1.63 15.21
C GLY A 55 1.88 -2.07 14.07
N PRO A 56 0.75 -1.35 13.84
CA PRO A 56 -0.15 -1.68 12.74
C PRO A 56 0.52 -1.53 11.38
N THR A 57 1.40 -0.54 11.16
CA THR A 57 2.14 -0.43 9.89
C THR A 57 2.99 -1.65 9.58
N ILE A 58 3.77 -2.14 10.54
CA ILE A 58 4.57 -3.37 10.36
C ILE A 58 3.65 -4.56 10.08
N SER A 59 2.56 -4.68 10.84
CA SER A 59 1.58 -5.77 10.68
C SER A 59 0.95 -5.74 9.28
N THR A 60 0.53 -4.56 8.79
CA THR A 60 -0.04 -4.43 7.45
C THR A 60 0.97 -4.67 6.35
N ILE A 61 2.25 -4.32 6.54
CA ILE A 61 3.29 -4.64 5.56
C ILE A 61 3.43 -6.17 5.43
N LEU A 62 3.50 -6.88 6.55
CA LEU A 62 3.61 -8.35 6.56
C LEU A 62 2.38 -8.99 5.93
N VAL A 63 1.17 -8.61 6.37
CA VAL A 63 -0.08 -9.19 5.86
C VAL A 63 -0.26 -8.89 4.37
N SER A 64 0.03 -7.65 3.94
CA SER A 64 -0.07 -7.28 2.52
C SER A 64 0.94 -8.06 1.69
N TRP A 65 2.17 -8.23 2.17
CA TRP A 65 3.18 -9.04 1.48
C TRP A 65 2.70 -10.47 1.25
N PHE A 66 2.20 -11.14 2.30
CA PHE A 66 1.62 -12.48 2.18
C PHE A 66 0.43 -12.49 1.22
N ALA A 67 -0.49 -11.53 1.32
CA ALA A 67 -1.63 -11.42 0.41
C ALA A 67 -1.21 -11.24 -1.05
N PHE A 68 -0.17 -10.45 -1.33
CA PHE A 68 0.33 -10.26 -2.69
C PHE A 68 1.01 -11.52 -3.24
N CYS A 69 1.75 -12.27 -2.42
CA CYS A 69 2.37 -13.53 -2.86
C CYS A 69 1.33 -14.62 -3.20
N PHE A 70 0.27 -14.76 -2.41
CA PHE A 70 -0.70 -15.85 -2.57
C PHE A 70 -1.92 -15.47 -3.41
N TRP A 71 -2.44 -14.25 -3.24
CA TRP A 71 -3.76 -13.86 -3.76
C TRP A 71 -3.71 -13.06 -5.05
N CYS A 72 -2.65 -12.27 -5.26
CA CYS A 72 -2.48 -11.49 -6.49
C CYS A 72 -2.38 -12.34 -7.77
N PRO A 73 -1.61 -13.46 -7.81
CA PRO A 73 -1.59 -14.31 -9.00
C PRO A 73 -2.92 -15.03 -9.28
N ILE A 74 -3.76 -15.20 -8.25
CA ILE A 74 -5.11 -15.81 -8.37
C ILE A 74 -6.12 -14.79 -8.91
N MET A 75 -6.11 -13.56 -8.39
CA MET A 75 -7.10 -12.54 -8.76
C MET A 75 -6.84 -11.88 -10.11
N TRP A 76 -5.58 -11.72 -10.47
CA TRP A 76 -5.18 -11.05 -11.71
C TRP A 76 -4.27 -11.94 -12.56
N PRO A 77 -4.82 -12.90 -13.32
CA PRO A 77 -4.04 -13.68 -14.27
C PRO A 77 -3.42 -12.81 -15.38
N ALA A 78 -4.04 -11.66 -15.69
CA ALA A 78 -3.56 -10.67 -16.66
C ALA A 78 -2.25 -9.94 -16.25
N VAL A 79 -1.75 -10.20 -15.05
CA VAL A 79 -0.48 -9.65 -14.58
C VAL A 79 0.73 -10.38 -15.19
N TYR A 80 0.56 -11.63 -15.62
CA TYR A 80 1.58 -12.39 -16.35
C TYR A 80 1.62 -12.05 -17.85
N THR A 81 0.53 -11.51 -18.39
CA THR A 81 0.50 -10.99 -19.77
C THR A 81 1.08 -9.59 -19.79
N LEU A 82 2.19 -9.39 -20.51
CA LEU A 82 2.71 -8.05 -20.79
C LEU A 82 1.64 -7.26 -21.57
N PRO A 83 1.30 -6.03 -21.18
CA PRO A 83 0.37 -5.23 -21.96
C PRO A 83 0.98 -4.97 -23.34
N GLU A 84 0.22 -5.22 -24.41
CA GLU A 84 0.64 -5.03 -25.82
C GLU A 84 1.15 -3.61 -26.12
N THR A 85 0.81 -2.63 -25.27
CA THR A 85 1.31 -1.24 -25.27
C THR A 85 2.75 -1.06 -24.77
N ALA A 86 3.52 -2.15 -24.67
CA ALA A 86 4.98 -2.14 -24.50
C ALA A 86 5.74 -2.36 -25.83
N ALA A 87 5.03 -2.63 -26.94
CA ALA A 87 5.60 -2.78 -28.27
C ALA A 87 5.65 -1.45 -29.09
N GLU A 88 5.20 -0.34 -28.51
CA GLU A 88 5.32 1.02 -29.07
C GLU A 88 5.95 1.99 -28.05
#